data_AF-A0A356SA58-F1
#
_entry.id   AF-A0A356SA58-F1
#
_cell.length_a   1.000
_cell.length_b   1.000
_cell.length_c   1.000
_cell.angle_alpha   90.00
_cell.angle_beta   90.00
_cell.angle_gamma   90.00
#
_symmetry.space_group_name_H-M   'P 1'
#
loop_
_entity.id
_entity.type
_entity.pdbx_description
1 polymer ?
#
loop_
_entity_poly.entity_id
_entity_poly.type
_entity_poly.pdbx_seq_one_letter_code
_entity_poly.pdbx_strand_id
1 'polypeptide(L)'
;MVLLSLSEFVRSKNEEFVQARLETKAKGDFLRNVSREFLTPVHLILANSKRLLASQSKRLDEGTRQHVATVIKQSGHLHNLINDLLEMAQLESDSFEPELELVEMSRFLNEVRDMMLPSAMEKSWS
;
A
#
# COMPACT_ATOMS: atom_id res chain seq x y z
N MET A 1 27.99 -15.76 -41.94
CA MET A 1 26.53 -15.65 -42.10
C MET A 1 25.80 -16.01 -40.80
N VAL A 2 25.96 -17.23 -40.25
CA VAL A 2 25.29 -17.69 -39.00
C VAL A 2 25.65 -16.87 -37.75
N LEU A 3 26.93 -16.53 -37.55
CA LEU A 3 27.34 -15.69 -36.40
C LEU A 3 26.76 -14.27 -36.47
N LEU A 4 26.64 -13.73 -37.69
CA LEU A 4 26.06 -12.41 -37.91
C LEU A 4 24.55 -12.42 -37.60
N SER A 5 23.81 -13.42 -38.11
CA SER A 5 22.39 -13.57 -37.83
C SER A 5 22.10 -13.86 -36.35
N LEU A 6 22.97 -14.61 -35.67
CA LEU A 6 22.85 -14.84 -34.23
C LEU A 6 23.08 -13.54 -33.44
N SER A 7 24.08 -12.74 -33.84
CA SER A 7 24.34 -11.45 -33.19
C SER A 7 23.20 -10.45 -33.40
N GLU A 8 22.60 -10.41 -34.59
CA GLU A 8 21.41 -9.59 -34.89
C GLU A 8 20.20 -10.07 -34.08
N PHE A 9 19.99 -11.39 -33.98
CA PHE A 9 18.92 -11.96 -33.18
C PHE A 9 19.05 -11.62 -31.69
N VAL A 10 20.23 -11.80 -31.10
CA VAL A 10 20.50 -11.46 -29.70
C VAL A 10 20.30 -9.97 -29.45
N ARG A 11 20.76 -9.12 -30.37
CA ARG A 11 20.57 -7.67 -30.26
C ARG A 11 19.09 -7.28 -30.31
N SER A 12 18.34 -7.81 -31.27
CA SER A 12 16.90 -7.57 -31.40
C SER A 12 16.14 -8.01 -30.14
N LYS A 13 16.44 -9.19 -29.60
CA LYS A 13 15.83 -9.67 -28.35
C LYS A 13 16.19 -8.80 -27.15
N ASN A 14 17.42 -8.31 -27.09
CA ASN A 14 17.85 -7.41 -26.03
C ASN A 14 17.16 -6.03 -26.12
N GLU A 15 16.97 -5.49 -27.32
CA GLU A 15 16.24 -4.24 -27.55
C GLU A 15 14.76 -4.37 -27.16
N GLU A 16 14.10 -5.47 -27.55
CA GLU A 16 12.74 -5.81 -27.12
C GLU A 16 12.65 -5.94 -25.58
N PHE A 17 13.60 -6.65 -24.96
CA PHE A 17 13.64 -6.84 -23.51
C PHE A 17 13.83 -5.51 -22.76
N VAL A 18 14.74 -4.66 -23.22
CA VAL A 18 14.97 -3.35 -22.61
C VAL A 18 13.73 -2.47 -22.72
N GLN A 19 13.04 -2.47 -23.86
CA GLN A 19 11.81 -1.69 -23.99
C GLN A 19 10.67 -2.20 -23.11
N ALA A 20 10.44 -3.52 -23.09
CA ALA A 20 9.45 -4.11 -22.18
C ALA A 20 9.74 -3.75 -20.71
N ARG A 21 11.02 -3.69 -20.33
CA ARG A 21 11.43 -3.33 -18.97
C ARG A 21 11.22 -1.85 -18.66
N LEU A 22 11.47 -0.96 -19.62
CA LEU A 22 11.20 0.47 -19.46
C LEU A 22 9.70 0.75 -19.31
N GLU A 23 8.87 0.08 -20.11
CA GLU A 23 7.41 0.18 -20.02
C GLU A 23 6.89 -0.33 -18.67
N THR A 24 7.38 -1.51 -18.24
CA THR A 24 7.01 -2.10 -16.94
C THR A 24 7.40 -1.16 -15.79
N LYS A 25 8.62 -0.61 -15.82
CA LYS A 25 9.09 0.33 -14.80
C LYS A 25 8.24 1.61 -14.79
N ALA A 26 7.94 2.19 -15.94
CA ALA A 26 7.13 3.40 -16.03
C ALA A 26 5.71 3.18 -15.47
N LYS A 27 5.10 2.02 -15.76
CA LYS A 27 3.83 1.60 -15.19
C LYS A 27 3.91 1.46 -13.67
N GLY A 28 4.96 0.81 -13.15
CA GLY A 28 5.20 0.68 -11.72
C GLY A 28 5.37 2.04 -11.03
N ASP A 29 6.18 2.93 -11.59
CA ASP A 29 6.39 4.28 -11.05
C ASP A 29 5.07 5.10 -11.02
N PHE A 30 4.27 5.02 -12.08
CA PHE A 30 2.95 5.66 -12.15
C PHE A 30 2.02 5.14 -11.05
N LEU A 31 1.88 3.81 -10.93
CA LEU A 31 1.02 3.19 -9.91
C LEU A 31 1.48 3.53 -8.49
N ARG A 32 2.80 3.57 -8.24
CA ARG A 32 3.36 3.94 -6.94
C ARG A 32 3.00 5.37 -6.56
N ASN A 33 3.09 6.31 -7.49
CA ASN A 33 2.79 7.73 -7.24
C ASN A 33 1.30 7.92 -6.96
N VAL A 34 0.45 7.38 -7.84
CA VAL A 34 -1.02 7.46 -7.69
C VAL A 34 -1.47 6.82 -6.38
N SER A 35 -0.92 5.66 -6.02
CA SER A 35 -1.27 4.97 -4.76
C SER A 35 -0.89 5.81 -3.53
N ARG A 36 0.32 6.39 -3.52
CA ARG A 36 0.75 7.28 -2.42
C ARG A 36 -0.10 8.54 -2.29
N GLU A 37 -0.52 9.12 -3.41
CA GLU A 37 -1.44 10.28 -3.41
C GLU A 37 -2.82 9.92 -2.87
N PHE A 38 -3.32 8.70 -3.11
CA PHE A 38 -4.60 8.24 -2.57
C PHE A 38 -4.55 7.79 -1.11
N LEU A 39 -3.39 7.35 -0.60
CA LEU A 39 -3.26 6.91 0.79
C LEU A 39 -3.68 7.98 1.78
N THR A 40 -3.18 9.21 1.60
CA THR A 40 -3.45 10.35 2.49
C THR A 40 -4.95 10.69 2.58
N PRO A 41 -5.68 10.96 1.49
CA PRO A 41 -7.10 11.28 1.56
C PRO A 41 -7.93 10.11 2.11
N VAL A 42 -7.61 8.86 1.77
CA VAL A 42 -8.31 7.69 2.34
C VAL A 42 -8.08 7.56 3.84
N HIS A 43 -6.84 7.77 4.31
CA HIS A 43 -6.52 7.80 5.74
C HIS A 43 -7.31 8.88 6.47
N LEU A 44 -7.41 10.08 5.89
CA LEU A 44 -8.17 11.18 6.47
C LEU A 44 -9.66 10.86 6.56
N ILE A 45 -10.27 10.28 5.52
CA ILE A 45 -11.69 9.89 5.55
C ILE A 45 -11.91 8.84 6.65
N LEU A 46 -11.07 7.81 6.71
CA LEU A 46 -11.17 6.74 7.70
C LEU A 46 -11.01 7.28 9.13
N ALA A 47 -9.96 8.07 9.39
CA ALA A 47 -9.65 8.63 10.70
C ALA A 47 -10.75 9.58 11.17
N ASN A 48 -11.22 10.49 10.31
CA ASN A 48 -12.31 11.41 10.65
C ASN A 48 -13.62 10.69 10.92
N SER A 49 -13.95 9.67 10.13
CA SER A 49 -15.18 8.88 10.33
C SER A 49 -15.13 8.08 11.64
N LYS A 50 -13.97 7.46 11.96
CA LYS A 50 -13.75 6.80 13.26
C LYS A 50 -13.86 7.79 14.42
N ARG A 51 -13.24 8.97 14.30
CA ARG A 51 -13.28 10.03 15.31
C ARG A 51 -14.71 10.55 15.53
N LEU A 52 -15.50 10.67 14.47
CA LEU A 52 -16.90 11.09 14.56
C LEU A 52 -17.73 10.09 15.39
N LEU A 53 -17.59 8.78 15.15
CA LEU A 53 -18.26 7.77 15.96
C LEU A 53 -17.74 7.79 17.41
N ALA A 54 -16.43 7.89 17.62
CA ALA A 54 -15.86 7.89 18.97
C ALA A 54 -16.32 9.10 19.81
N SER A 55 -16.38 10.29 19.21
CA SER A 55 -16.68 11.54 19.94
C SER A 55 -18.17 11.88 19.99
N GLN A 56 -18.97 11.44 19.02
CA GLN A 56 -20.36 11.88 18.86
C GLN A 56 -21.38 10.76 18.67
N SER A 57 -21.03 9.47 18.81
CA SER A 57 -21.97 8.35 18.54
C SER A 57 -23.36 8.50 19.18
N LYS A 58 -23.44 9.02 20.41
CA LYS A 58 -24.70 9.23 21.15
C LYS A 58 -25.52 10.44 20.65
N ARG A 59 -24.91 11.34 19.88
CA ARG A 59 -25.54 12.52 19.27
C ARG A 59 -26.01 12.25 17.84
N LEU A 60 -25.55 11.16 17.23
CA LEU A 60 -25.98 10.73 15.90
C LEU A 60 -27.22 9.85 16.01
N ASP A 61 -28.20 10.11 15.15
CA ASP A 61 -29.31 9.18 14.95
C ASP A 61 -28.80 7.84 14.40
N GLU A 62 -29.63 6.80 14.54
CA GLU A 62 -29.27 5.44 14.12
C GLU A 62 -28.93 5.35 12.63
N GLY A 63 -29.69 6.05 11.77
CA GLY A 63 -29.47 6.05 10.33
C GLY A 63 -28.11 6.64 9.99
N THR A 64 -27.78 7.83 10.53
CA THR A 64 -26.47 8.46 10.33
C THR A 64 -25.33 7.59 10.86
N ARG A 65 -25.51 6.94 12.01
CA ARG A 65 -24.49 6.03 12.58
C ARG A 65 -24.18 4.87 11.64
N GLN A 66 -25.20 4.28 11.02
CA GLN A 66 -25.04 3.20 10.04
C GLN A 66 -24.35 3.66 8.76
N HIS A 67 -24.66 4.87 8.28
CA HIS A 67 -23.96 5.47 7.14
C HIS A 67 -22.47 5.67 7.45
N VAL A 68 -22.13 6.24 8.60
CA VAL A 68 -20.73 6.45 9.00
C VAL A 68 -20.00 5.12 9.18
N ALA A 69 -20.65 4.10 9.77
CA ALA A 69 -20.09 2.75 9.86
C ALA A 69 -19.80 2.14 8.48
N THR A 70 -20.69 2.39 7.50
CA THR A 70 -20.49 1.99 6.11
C THR A 70 -19.29 2.70 5.49
N VAL A 71 -19.17 4.02 5.68
CA VAL A 71 -18.00 4.80 5.21
C VAL A 71 -16.70 4.22 5.79
N ILE A 72 -16.64 3.95 7.10
CA ILE A 72 -15.47 3.34 7.74
C ILE A 72 -15.11 1.99 7.09
N LYS A 73 -16.11 1.12 6.88
CA LYS A 73 -15.89 -0.19 6.25
C LYS A 73 -15.34 -0.04 4.83
N GLN A 74 -15.94 0.85 4.03
CA GLN A 74 -15.52 1.04 2.63
C GLN A 74 -14.16 1.74 2.52
N SER A 75 -13.88 2.75 3.35
CA SER A 75 -12.56 3.39 3.40
C SER A 75 -11.47 2.43 3.86
N GLY A 76 -11.76 1.54 4.81
CA GLY A 76 -10.83 0.47 5.20
C GLY A 76 -10.56 -0.50 4.07
N HIS A 77 -11.60 -0.92 3.34
CA HIS A 77 -11.43 -1.78 2.17
C HIS A 77 -10.60 -1.12 1.06
N LEU A 78 -10.90 0.15 0.76
CA LEU A 78 -10.15 0.93 -0.24
C LEU A 78 -8.69 1.14 0.18
N HIS A 79 -8.44 1.38 1.46
CA HIS A 79 -7.07 1.48 1.98
C HIS A 79 -6.26 0.21 1.70
N ASN A 80 -6.86 -0.96 1.94
CA ASN A 80 -6.19 -2.24 1.66
C ASN A 80 -5.92 -2.42 0.16
N LEU A 81 -6.90 -2.13 -0.71
CA LEU A 81 -6.71 -2.21 -2.16
C LEU A 81 -5.59 -1.28 -2.66
N ILE A 82 -5.48 -0.08 -2.11
CA ILE A 82 -4.40 0.86 -2.46
C ILE A 82 -3.04 0.34 -2.00
N ASN A 83 -2.96 -0.27 -0.82
CA ASN A 83 -1.71 -0.89 -0.35
C ASN A 83 -1.31 -2.07 -1.23
N ASP A 84 -2.25 -2.97 -1.57
CA ASP A 84 -1.99 -4.10 -2.47
C ASP A 84 -1.46 -3.60 -3.84
N LEU A 85 -2.05 -2.52 -4.37
CA LEU A 85 -1.60 -1.90 -5.62
C LEU A 85 -0.19 -1.29 -5.48
N LEU A 86 0.10 -0.66 -4.36
CA LEU A 86 1.41 -0.10 -4.06
C LEU A 86 2.48 -1.19 -3.97
N GLU A 87 2.18 -2.31 -3.32
CA GLU A 87 3.08 -3.47 -3.23
C GLU A 87 3.37 -4.06 -4.61
N MET A 88 2.33 -4.25 -5.44
CA MET A 88 2.52 -4.68 -6.84
C MET A 88 3.39 -3.70 -7.62
N ALA A 89 3.18 -2.39 -7.46
CA ALA A 89 3.96 -1.36 -8.12
C ALA A 89 5.44 -1.37 -7.69
N GLN A 90 5.73 -1.66 -6.43
CA GLN A 90 7.10 -1.81 -5.93
C GLN A 90 7.79 -3.05 -6.51
N LEU A 91 7.06 -4.17 -6.63
CA LEU A 91 7.56 -5.40 -7.25
C LEU A 91 7.86 -5.22 -8.74
N GLU A 92 6.96 -4.56 -9.49
CA GLU A 92 7.10 -4.38 -10.95
C GLU A 92 8.24 -3.41 -11.33
N SER A 93 8.65 -2.51 -10.43
CA SER A 93 9.61 -1.46 -10.75
C SER A 93 11.07 -1.79 -10.43
N ASP A 94 11.36 -3.00 -9.92
CA ASP A 94 12.68 -3.39 -9.37
C ASP A 94 13.24 -2.33 -8.38
N SER A 95 12.38 -1.46 -7.83
CA SER A 95 12.79 -0.22 -7.14
C SER A 95 12.66 -0.32 -5.63
N PHE A 96 12.51 -1.52 -5.08
CA PHE A 96 12.55 -1.70 -3.64
C PHE A 96 14.01 -1.57 -3.19
N GLU A 97 14.46 -0.34 -3.03
CA GLU A 97 15.68 0.00 -2.32
C GLU A 97 15.29 0.30 -0.88
N PRO A 98 15.52 -0.61 0.08
CA PRO A 98 15.27 -0.31 1.48
C PRO A 98 16.22 0.80 1.93
N GLU A 99 15.67 1.92 2.40
CA GLU A 99 16.45 2.94 3.10
C GLU A 99 16.85 2.38 4.48
N LEU A 100 18.15 2.15 4.68
CA LEU A 100 18.68 1.71 5.95
C LEU A 100 18.88 2.91 6.87
N GLU A 101 18.14 2.96 7.97
CA GLU A 101 18.30 3.96 9.03
C GLU A 101 18.63 3.31 10.38
N LEU A 102 19.29 4.07 11.26
CA LEU A 102 19.52 3.63 12.64
C LEU A 102 18.21 3.69 13.41
N VAL A 103 17.68 2.52 13.77
CA VAL A 103 16.43 2.39 14.53
C VAL A 103 16.74 2.08 16.00
N GLU A 104 16.11 2.82 16.91
CA GLU A 104 16.14 2.49 18.34
C GLU A 104 15.22 1.30 18.59
N MET A 105 15.81 0.13 18.81
CA MET A 105 15.10 -1.15 18.85
C MET A 105 14.02 -1.19 19.94
N SER A 106 14.24 -0.54 21.09
CA SER A 106 13.28 -0.55 22.20
C SER A 106 12.00 0.21 21.82
N ARG A 107 12.13 1.38 21.19
CA ARG A 107 11.01 2.16 20.66
C ARG A 107 10.25 1.38 19.60
N PHE A 108 10.95 0.80 18.62
CA PHE A 108 10.32 0.03 17.56
C PHE A 108 9.50 -1.15 18.12
N LEU A 109 10.06 -1.91 19.06
CA LEU A 109 9.35 -3.02 19.69
C LEU A 109 8.14 -2.56 20.53
N ASN A 110 8.23 -1.39 21.18
CA ASN A 110 7.08 -0.82 21.89
C ASN A 110 5.95 -0.43 20.93
N GLU A 111 6.28 0.19 19.80
CA GLU A 111 5.30 0.56 18.77
C GLU A 111 4.61 -0.67 18.17
N VAL A 112 5.39 -1.72 17.84
CA VAL A 112 4.84 -3.00 17.35
C VAL A 112 3.93 -3.63 18.40
N ARG A 113 4.34 -3.66 19.68
CA ARG A 113 3.49 -4.15 20.77
C ARG A 113 2.18 -3.39 20.83
N ASP A 114 2.23 -2.06 20.85
CA ASP A 114 1.03 -1.22 21.01
C ASP A 114 0.07 -1.36 19.83
N MET A 115 0.60 -1.62 18.62
CA MET A 115 -0.18 -1.92 17.43
C MET A 115 -0.86 -3.30 17.50
N MET A 116 -0.16 -4.32 18.02
CA MET A 116 -0.63 -5.71 18.04
C MET A 116 -1.50 -6.04 19.27
N LEU A 117 -1.30 -5.33 20.39
CA LEU A 117 -1.97 -5.61 21.65
C LEU A 117 -3.50 -5.62 21.55
N PRO A 118 -4.17 -4.69 20.85
CA PRO A 118 -5.63 -4.72 20.69
C PRO A 118 -6.12 -6.02 20.01
N SER A 119 -5.45 -6.45 18.94
CA SER A 119 -5.79 -7.67 18.20
C SER A 119 -5.43 -8.95 18.97
N ALA A 120 -4.36 -8.92 19.77
CA ALA A 120 -3.96 -10.04 20.63
C ALA A 120 -4.95 -10.24 21.79
N MET A 121 -5.39 -9.16 22.43
CA MET A 121 -6.40 -9.20 23.50
C MET A 121 -7.74 -9.71 22.99
N GLU A 122 -8.13 -9.33 21.76
CA GLU A 122 -9.35 -9.81 21.11
C GLU A 122 -9.32 -11.32 20.82
N LYS A 123 -8.14 -11.89 20.57
CA LYS A 123 -7.97 -13.32 20.29
C LYS A 123 -7.59 -14.18 21.50
N SER A 124 -7.43 -13.60 22.69
CA SER A 124 -7.06 -14.30 23.94
C SER A 124 -5.96 -15.36 23.71
N TRP A 125 -4.80 -14.93 23.22
CA TRP A 125 -3.63 -15.81 23.14
C TRP A 125 -3.15 -16.04 24.59
N SER A 126 -3.47 -17.22 25.12
CA SER A 126 -2.97 -17.74 26.40
C SER A 126 -1.54 -18.21 26.29
#